data_AF-A0A4Y7U5E2-F1
#
_entry.id   AF-A0A4Y7U5E2-F1
#
_cell.length_a   1.000
_cell.length_b   1.000
_cell.length_c   1.000
_cell.angle_alpha   90.00
_cell.angle_beta   90.00
_cell.angle_gamma   90.00
#
_symmetry.space_group_name_H-M   'P 1'
#
loop_
_entity.id
_entity.type
_entity.pdbx_description
1 polymer ?
#
loop_
_entity_poly.entity_id
_entity_poly.type
_entity_poly.pdbx_seq_one_letter_code
_entity_poly.pdbx_strand_id
1 'polypeptide(L)'
;MWTTKSAVLMIFMLFLSAGAFAQGKKQVSGTVYDNTGSVLPGASVIEVGTKNGTTTDFDGKFTLQVAVGGAIEVSFIGSTTQKVQITATTANVDVRLQNDGYALAEVQVVSVGYGKVKKSDLTGAISTVGADDLVKGTISSTEQVLQGKVAGLNIIRPSGDPAAGATLRLRGGTSLTASNSPLIVVDGIAGVDINVVQPSDIKSIDVLKDASATAIYGSRGANGVIMITTKSWTKGVS
;
A
#
# COMPACT_ATOMS: atom_id res chain seq x y z
N MET A 1 59.11 49.85 -5.26
CA MET A 1 58.10 50.50 -6.12
C MET A 1 57.21 49.43 -6.73
N TRP A 2 56.13 49.02 -6.06
CA TRP A 2 55.08 48.26 -6.75
C TRP A 2 54.42 49.22 -7.74
N THR A 3 54.61 48.95 -9.02
CA THR A 3 54.11 49.82 -10.09
C THR A 3 52.59 49.91 -9.99
N THR A 4 52.04 51.11 -10.18
CA THR A 4 50.58 51.37 -10.18
C THR A 4 49.82 50.44 -11.13
N LYS A 5 50.49 49.93 -12.17
CA LYS A 5 49.98 48.91 -13.10
C LYS A 5 49.75 47.54 -12.45
N SER A 6 50.61 47.11 -11.54
CA SER A 6 50.47 45.84 -10.80
C SER A 6 49.31 45.88 -9.79
N ALA A 7 49.06 47.04 -9.18
CA ALA A 7 47.94 47.23 -8.26
C ALA A 7 46.57 47.18 -8.96
N VAL A 8 46.47 47.79 -10.15
CA VAL A 8 45.24 47.75 -10.97
C VAL A 8 44.93 46.33 -11.45
N LEU A 9 45.96 45.56 -11.81
CA LEU A 9 45.78 44.18 -12.28
C LEU A 9 45.33 43.22 -11.16
N MET A 10 45.81 43.41 -9.93
CA MET A 10 45.32 42.67 -8.75
C MET A 10 43.86 42.99 -8.42
N ILE A 11 43.46 44.27 -8.49
CA ILE A 11 42.07 44.68 -8.26
C ILE A 11 41.15 44.06 -9.32
N PHE A 12 41.57 44.04 -10.59
CA PHE A 12 40.79 43.42 -11.67
C PHE A 12 40.65 41.90 -11.48
N MET A 13 41.71 41.20 -11.04
CA MET A 13 41.63 39.77 -10.70
C MET A 13 40.72 39.49 -9.49
N LEU A 14 40.65 40.40 -8.52
CA LEU A 14 39.74 40.29 -7.38
C LEU A 14 38.26 40.43 -7.80
N PHE A 15 37.98 41.25 -8.82
CA PHE A 15 36.63 41.38 -9.37
C PHE A 15 36.22 40.17 -10.23
N LEU A 16 37.17 39.49 -10.89
CA LEU A 16 36.89 38.26 -11.62
C LEU A 16 36.53 37.09 -10.68
N SER A 17 37.14 37.00 -9.49
CA SER A 17 36.81 35.95 -8.52
C SER A 17 35.45 36.18 -7.84
N ALA A 18 35.02 37.44 -7.68
CA ALA A 18 33.69 37.76 -7.16
C ALA A 18 32.56 37.30 -8.09
N GLY A 19 32.77 37.31 -9.42
CA GLY A 19 31.80 36.81 -10.41
C GLY A 19 31.58 35.29 -10.38
N ALA A 20 32.56 34.52 -9.89
CA ALA A 20 32.46 33.05 -9.84
C ALA A 20 31.58 32.54 -8.68
N PHE A 21 31.49 33.27 -7.58
CA PHE A 21 30.66 32.89 -6.42
C PHE A 21 29.16 33.17 -6.61
N ALA A 22 28.77 33.92 -7.65
CA ALA A 22 27.37 34.28 -7.92
C ALA A 22 26.62 33.25 -8.79
N GLN A 23 27.27 32.20 -9.29
CA GLN A 23 26.72 31.31 -10.32
C GLN A 23 26.02 30.04 -9.78
N GLY A 24 25.93 29.86 -8.47
CA GLY A 24 25.56 28.56 -7.89
C GLY A 24 24.07 28.31 -7.62
N LYS A 25 23.22 29.35 -7.56
CA LYS A 25 21.83 29.22 -7.08
C LYS A 25 20.84 29.85 -8.06
N LYS A 26 19.80 29.11 -8.40
CA LYS A 26 18.71 29.54 -9.27
C LYS A 26 17.44 29.71 -8.46
N GLN A 27 16.70 30.79 -8.70
CA GLN A 27 15.36 30.94 -8.15
C GLN A 27 14.40 30.01 -8.88
N VAL A 28 13.73 29.14 -8.13
CA VAL A 28 12.69 28.23 -8.59
C VAL A 28 11.37 28.70 -7.98
N SER A 29 10.39 28.96 -8.83
CA SER A 29 9.01 29.20 -8.43
C SER A 29 8.14 28.01 -8.81
N GLY A 30 7.01 27.84 -8.14
CA GLY A 30 6.14 26.72 -8.41
C GLY A 30 4.84 26.77 -7.63
N THR A 31 3.93 25.87 -7.96
CA THR A 31 2.65 25.70 -7.26
C THR A 31 2.51 24.24 -6.81
N VAL A 32 2.11 24.04 -5.56
CA VAL A 32 1.82 22.71 -5.02
C VAL A 32 0.31 22.48 -5.03
N TYR A 33 -0.08 21.33 -5.54
CA TYR A 33 -1.45 20.88 -5.64
C TYR A 33 -1.65 19.57 -4.87
N ASP A 34 -2.86 19.39 -4.37
CA ASP A 34 -3.37 18.12 -3.87
C ASP A 34 -3.72 17.15 -5.02
N ASN A 35 -3.94 15.88 -4.71
CA ASN A 35 -4.42 14.84 -5.60
C ASN A 35 -5.78 15.19 -6.26
N THR A 36 -6.59 16.04 -5.60
CA THR A 36 -7.86 16.55 -6.13
C THR A 36 -7.69 17.71 -7.12
N GLY A 37 -6.47 18.22 -7.31
CA GLY A 37 -6.18 19.38 -8.14
C GLY A 37 -6.35 20.74 -7.44
N SER A 38 -6.73 20.74 -6.16
CA SER A 38 -6.78 21.95 -5.32
C SER A 38 -5.38 22.44 -4.95
N VAL A 39 -5.18 23.76 -4.82
CA VAL A 39 -3.91 24.31 -4.33
C VAL A 39 -3.68 23.94 -2.87
N LEU A 40 -2.43 23.67 -2.51
CA LEU A 40 -2.07 23.17 -1.19
C LEU A 40 -1.25 24.21 -0.41
N PRO A 41 -1.88 24.98 0.50
CA PRO A 41 -1.19 25.92 1.35
C PRO A 41 -0.48 25.22 2.51
N GLY A 42 0.67 25.74 2.95
CA GLY A 42 1.41 25.18 4.08
C GLY A 42 2.27 23.94 3.79
N ALA A 43 2.46 23.57 2.51
CA ALA A 43 3.39 22.52 2.11
C ALA A 43 4.84 22.92 2.38
N SER A 44 5.62 22.00 2.94
CA SER A 44 7.06 22.18 3.18
C SER A 44 7.85 21.82 1.94
N VAL A 45 8.67 22.75 1.45
CA VAL A 45 9.48 22.64 0.23
C VAL A 45 10.95 22.80 0.62
N ILE A 46 11.75 21.74 0.57
CA ILE A 46 13.13 21.72 1.07
C ILE A 46 14.09 21.23 -0.01
N GLU A 47 15.23 21.91 -0.19
CA GLU A 47 16.32 21.42 -1.03
C GLU A 47 17.01 20.22 -0.36
N VAL A 48 17.02 19.08 -1.06
CA VAL A 48 17.49 17.79 -0.55
C VAL A 48 18.94 17.89 -0.07
N GLY A 49 19.18 17.42 1.16
CA GLY A 49 20.51 17.40 1.77
C GLY A 49 20.94 18.74 2.39
N THR A 50 20.07 19.76 2.36
CA THR A 50 20.32 21.06 2.97
C THR A 50 19.23 21.42 3.98
N LYS A 51 19.42 22.51 4.72
CA LYS A 51 18.37 23.15 5.54
C LYS A 51 17.65 24.28 4.80
N ASN A 52 17.91 24.43 3.50
CA ASN A 52 17.35 25.49 2.69
C ASN A 52 15.95 25.06 2.25
N GLY A 53 14.92 25.74 2.74
CA GLY A 53 13.54 25.40 2.45
C GLY A 53 12.61 26.58 2.66
N THR A 54 11.39 26.44 2.16
CA THR A 54 10.32 27.42 2.23
C THR A 54 8.98 26.70 2.40
N THR A 55 7.93 27.45 2.70
CA THR A 55 6.57 26.93 2.82
C THR A 55 5.70 27.57 1.74
N THR A 56 4.71 26.83 1.23
CA THR A 56 3.75 27.40 0.26
C THR A 56 2.81 28.42 0.90
N ASP A 57 2.43 29.44 0.14
CA ASP A 57 1.47 30.48 0.52
C ASP A 57 0.00 30.02 0.44
N PHE A 58 -0.96 30.93 0.66
CA PHE A 58 -2.40 30.64 0.58
C PHE A 58 -2.86 30.17 -0.80
N ASP A 59 -2.15 30.54 -1.87
CA ASP A 59 -2.41 30.12 -3.25
C ASP A 59 -1.62 28.84 -3.61
N GLY A 60 -0.94 28.22 -2.65
CA GLY A 60 -0.10 27.04 -2.87
C GLY A 60 1.22 27.33 -3.60
N LYS A 61 1.60 28.59 -3.77
CA LYS A 61 2.82 28.99 -4.48
C LYS A 61 4.01 28.99 -3.54
N PHE A 62 5.18 28.67 -4.08
CA PHE A 62 6.45 28.77 -3.38
C PHE A 62 7.51 29.43 -4.25
N THR A 63 8.53 29.98 -3.60
CA THR A 63 9.74 30.46 -4.25
C THR A 63 10.94 30.08 -3.39
N LEU A 64 11.91 29.37 -3.98
CA LEU A 64 13.10 28.90 -3.29
C LEU A 64 14.34 29.06 -4.20
N GLN A 65 15.46 29.51 -3.65
CA GLN A 65 16.73 29.53 -4.38
C GLN A 65 17.45 28.20 -4.18
N VAL A 66 17.64 27.43 -5.25
CA VAL A 66 18.16 26.05 -5.20
C VAL A 66 19.38 25.94 -6.12
N ALA A 67 20.35 25.08 -5.77
CA ALA A 67 21.49 24.84 -6.65
C ALA A 67 21.06 24.14 -7.95
N VAL A 68 21.65 24.53 -9.08
CA VAL A 68 21.35 23.91 -10.38
C VAL A 68 21.84 22.45 -10.37
N GLY A 69 20.95 21.50 -10.66
CA GLY A 69 21.23 20.06 -10.55
C GLY A 69 20.87 19.45 -9.18
N GLY A 70 20.37 20.26 -8.23
CA GLY A 70 19.81 19.79 -6.96
C GLY A 70 18.39 19.24 -7.11
N ALA A 71 17.88 18.64 -6.04
CA ALA A 71 16.50 18.19 -5.95
C ALA A 71 15.76 18.92 -4.83
N ILE A 72 14.48 19.19 -5.04
CA ILE A 72 13.56 19.71 -4.02
C ILE A 72 12.68 18.57 -3.56
N GLU A 73 12.52 18.45 -2.25
CA GLU A 73 11.58 17.57 -1.59
C GLU A 73 10.37 18.39 -1.13
N VAL A 74 9.18 17.99 -1.57
CA VAL A 74 7.91 18.61 -1.17
C VAL A 74 7.16 17.62 -0.30
N SER A 75 6.78 18.06 0.90
CA SER A 75 6.07 17.26 1.88
C SER A 75 4.92 18.05 2.50
N PHE A 76 3.83 17.36 2.81
CA PHE A 76 2.71 17.90 3.54
C PHE A 76 2.14 16.83 4.45
N ILE A 77 1.52 17.24 5.56
CA ILE A 77 0.94 16.31 6.53
C ILE A 77 -0.18 15.52 5.86
N GLY A 78 -0.05 14.19 5.83
CA GLY A 78 -1.02 13.32 5.18
C GLY A 78 -0.83 13.16 3.66
N SER A 79 0.32 13.56 3.12
CA SER A 79 0.69 13.33 1.71
C SER A 79 2.02 12.61 1.57
N THR A 80 2.16 11.78 0.52
CA THR A 80 3.43 11.16 0.17
C THR A 80 4.42 12.21 -0.29
N THR A 81 5.60 12.22 0.33
CA THR A 81 6.70 13.12 -0.04
C THR A 81 7.14 12.93 -1.48
N GLN A 82 7.16 14.00 -2.27
CA GLN A 82 7.58 14.01 -3.68
C GLN A 82 8.96 14.65 -3.82
N LYS A 83 9.84 14.03 -4.62
CA LYS A 83 11.17 14.58 -4.95
C LYS A 83 11.19 15.03 -6.40
N VAL A 84 11.53 16.29 -6.62
CA VAL A 84 11.59 16.91 -7.95
C VAL A 84 13.00 17.40 -8.23
N GLN A 85 13.59 16.93 -9.33
CA GLN A 85 14.91 17.36 -9.79
C GLN A 85 14.82 18.73 -10.46
N ILE A 86 15.74 19.65 -10.10
CA ILE A 86 15.82 20.99 -10.66
C ILE A 86 16.93 21.03 -11.71
N THR A 87 16.53 21.14 -12.97
CA THR A 87 17.47 21.29 -14.09
C THR A 87 17.62 22.77 -14.49
N ALA A 88 18.65 23.08 -15.28
CA ALA A 88 18.96 24.45 -15.69
C ALA A 88 17.80 25.15 -16.45
N THR A 89 16.90 24.39 -17.07
CA THR A 89 15.73 24.90 -17.82
C THR A 89 14.47 25.06 -16.96
N THR A 90 14.43 24.49 -15.77
CA THR A 90 13.23 24.53 -14.91
C THR A 90 13.09 25.91 -14.27
N ALA A 91 12.07 26.66 -14.66
CA ALA A 91 11.74 27.97 -14.08
C ALA A 91 10.49 27.90 -13.18
N ASN A 92 9.47 27.15 -13.63
CA ASN A 92 8.25 26.88 -12.87
C ASN A 92 8.11 25.38 -12.62
N VAL A 93 7.74 25.00 -11.40
CA VAL A 93 7.55 23.61 -10.99
C VAL A 93 6.14 23.43 -10.43
N ASP A 94 5.33 22.64 -11.12
CA ASP A 94 4.04 22.23 -10.58
C ASP A 94 4.19 20.86 -9.93
N VAL A 95 3.96 20.81 -8.61
CA VAL A 95 4.09 19.58 -7.83
C VAL A 95 2.72 19.12 -7.40
N ARG A 96 2.31 17.94 -7.84
CA ARG A 96 1.10 17.27 -7.34
C ARG A 96 1.51 16.30 -6.25
N LEU A 97 1.14 16.63 -5.01
CA LEU A 97 1.26 15.69 -3.92
C LEU A 97 0.14 14.66 -4.04
N GLN A 98 0.54 13.40 -4.00
CA GLN A 98 -0.43 12.34 -3.81
C GLN A 98 -0.68 12.28 -2.31
N ASN A 99 -1.94 12.41 -1.91
CA ASN A 99 -2.26 12.17 -0.51
C ASN A 99 -1.80 10.76 -0.15
N ASP A 100 -1.28 10.62 1.06
CA ASP A 100 -1.18 9.36 1.80
C ASP A 100 -2.59 8.91 2.20
N GLY A 101 -3.56 9.12 1.29
CA GLY A 101 -4.71 8.26 1.11
C GLY A 101 -4.22 6.88 0.67
N TYR A 102 -3.46 6.23 1.56
CA TYR A 102 -4.01 5.03 2.15
C TYR A 102 -5.50 5.30 2.35
N ALA A 103 -6.29 4.78 1.42
CA ALA A 103 -7.46 4.03 1.81
C ALA A 103 -7.16 3.46 3.18
N LEU A 104 -8.01 3.75 4.16
CA LEU A 104 -8.11 2.90 5.33
C LEU A 104 -8.40 1.49 4.77
N ALA A 105 -7.36 0.74 4.36
CA ALA A 105 -7.24 -0.62 4.77
C ALA A 105 -7.25 -0.48 6.27
N GLU A 106 -8.47 -0.53 6.80
CA GLU A 106 -8.83 -0.64 8.18
C GLU A 106 -7.65 -1.33 8.86
N VAL A 107 -6.83 -0.52 9.53
CA VAL A 107 -5.92 -1.06 10.52
C VAL A 107 -6.88 -1.48 11.60
N GLN A 108 -7.46 -2.66 11.40
CA GLN A 108 -8.05 -3.44 12.45
C GLN A 108 -6.86 -3.67 13.36
N VAL A 109 -6.76 -2.81 14.37
CA VAL A 109 -5.84 -2.98 15.48
C VAL A 109 -6.37 -4.20 16.24
N VAL A 110 -6.16 -5.39 15.68
CA VAL A 110 -6.01 -6.58 16.49
C VAL A 110 -4.58 -6.53 16.99
N SER A 111 -4.46 -5.90 18.16
CA SER A 111 -3.33 -6.13 19.05
C SER A 111 -3.36 -7.59 19.46
N VAL A 112 -2.70 -8.43 18.68
CA VAL A 112 -2.08 -9.66 19.16
C VAL A 112 -0.78 -9.79 18.38
N GLY A 113 0.32 -10.00 19.10
CA GLY A 113 1.67 -9.96 18.55
C GLY A 113 1.91 -10.88 17.35
N TYR A 114 3.09 -10.69 16.75
CA TYR A 114 3.62 -11.26 15.51
C TYR A 114 3.35 -10.38 14.27
N GLY A 115 4.45 -9.91 13.67
CA GLY A 115 4.51 -8.76 12.77
C GLY A 115 3.72 -8.85 11.47
N LYS A 116 3.55 -7.69 10.82
CA LYS A 116 2.89 -7.54 9.53
C LYS A 116 3.79 -8.10 8.42
N VAL A 117 3.43 -9.24 7.83
CA VAL A 117 4.08 -9.77 6.63
C VAL A 117 3.27 -9.37 5.39
N LYS A 118 3.95 -8.89 4.34
CA LYS A 118 3.31 -8.57 3.06
C LYS A 118 2.78 -9.86 2.41
N LYS A 119 1.69 -9.78 1.63
CA LYS A 119 1.17 -10.94 0.85
C LYS A 119 2.20 -11.50 -0.16
N SER A 120 3.27 -10.75 -0.45
CA SER A 120 4.46 -11.17 -1.23
C SER A 120 5.45 -12.04 -0.44
N ASP A 121 5.42 -11.98 0.88
CA ASP A 121 6.45 -12.60 1.76
C ASP A 121 5.96 -13.95 2.31
N LEU A 122 4.72 -14.34 2.00
CA LEU A 122 4.19 -15.68 2.25
C LEU A 122 4.58 -16.58 1.09
N THR A 123 5.73 -17.25 1.21
CA THR A 123 6.24 -18.28 0.28
C THR A 123 5.37 -19.55 0.22
N GLY A 124 4.25 -19.60 0.96
CA GLY A 124 3.35 -20.75 1.02
C GLY A 124 2.28 -20.74 -0.06
N ALA A 125 1.80 -21.92 -0.44
CA ALA A 125 0.75 -22.11 -1.44
C ALA A 125 -0.61 -21.58 -0.95
N ILE A 126 -0.84 -20.28 -1.12
CA ILE A 126 -2.13 -19.62 -0.88
C ILE A 126 -2.91 -19.62 -2.19
N SER A 127 -4.16 -20.06 -2.15
CA SER A 127 -5.09 -19.90 -3.28
C SER A 127 -6.19 -18.94 -2.88
N THR A 128 -6.28 -17.82 -3.59
CA THR A 128 -7.33 -16.82 -3.41
C THR A 128 -8.40 -16.99 -4.47
N VAL A 129 -9.65 -17.02 -4.05
CA VAL A 129 -10.83 -16.96 -4.93
C VAL A 129 -11.50 -15.61 -4.68
N GLY A 130 -11.52 -14.75 -5.71
CA GLY A 130 -12.13 -13.42 -5.64
C GLY A 130 -13.64 -13.45 -5.89
N ALA A 131 -14.36 -12.41 -5.47
CA ALA A 131 -15.83 -12.30 -5.61
C ALA A 131 -16.33 -12.49 -7.06
N ASP A 132 -15.59 -12.03 -8.07
CA ASP A 132 -15.97 -12.15 -9.49
C ASP A 132 -15.98 -13.61 -9.98
N ASP A 133 -15.23 -14.48 -9.29
CA ASP A 133 -15.22 -15.92 -9.52
C ASP A 133 -16.32 -16.66 -8.76
N LEU A 134 -16.99 -15.99 -7.81
CA LEU A 134 -18.04 -16.59 -6.98
C LEU A 134 -19.46 -16.43 -7.57
N VAL A 135 -19.69 -15.46 -8.46
CA VAL A 135 -21.04 -15.02 -8.89
C VAL A 135 -21.44 -15.60 -10.27
N LYS A 136 -20.88 -16.73 -10.70
CA LYS A 136 -21.19 -17.33 -12.02
C LYS A 136 -22.07 -18.57 -11.89
N GLY A 137 -23.40 -18.36 -11.82
CA GLY A 137 -24.43 -19.42 -11.93
C GLY A 137 -25.49 -19.40 -10.82
N THR A 138 -26.48 -20.31 -10.89
CA THR A 138 -27.42 -20.62 -9.80
C THR A 138 -26.70 -21.40 -8.70
N ILE A 139 -25.91 -20.69 -7.91
CA ILE A 139 -25.11 -21.30 -6.84
C ILE A 139 -25.91 -21.17 -5.55
N SER A 140 -26.32 -22.30 -4.99
CA SER A 140 -27.12 -22.37 -3.76
C SER A 140 -26.29 -22.45 -2.47
N SER A 141 -24.99 -22.79 -2.55
CA SER A 141 -24.13 -22.92 -1.38
C SER A 141 -22.69 -22.49 -1.64
N THR A 142 -22.04 -21.93 -0.62
CA THR A 142 -20.67 -21.37 -0.68
C THR A 142 -19.61 -22.42 -0.96
N GLU A 143 -19.80 -23.66 -0.51
CA GLU A 143 -18.86 -24.75 -0.78
C GLU A 143 -18.85 -25.13 -2.25
N GLN A 144 -20.00 -25.06 -2.93
CA GLN A 144 -20.08 -25.39 -4.35
C GLN A 144 -19.16 -24.51 -5.19
N VAL A 145 -19.06 -23.25 -4.80
CA VAL A 145 -18.25 -22.25 -5.49
C VAL A 145 -16.78 -22.60 -5.43
N LEU A 146 -16.33 -23.15 -4.31
CA LEU A 146 -14.95 -23.53 -4.11
C LEU A 146 -14.56 -24.80 -4.88
N GLN A 147 -15.54 -25.58 -5.33
CA GLN A 147 -15.33 -26.79 -6.11
C GLN A 147 -14.67 -26.45 -7.45
N GLY A 148 -13.48 -27.01 -7.69
CA GLY A 148 -12.72 -26.77 -8.91
C GLY A 148 -12.02 -25.40 -9.00
N LYS A 149 -12.32 -24.46 -8.10
CA LYS A 149 -11.59 -23.18 -7.99
C LYS A 149 -10.33 -23.30 -7.11
N VAL A 150 -10.37 -24.17 -6.11
CA VAL A 150 -9.24 -24.41 -5.22
C VAL A 150 -8.59 -25.75 -5.52
N ALA A 151 -7.36 -25.72 -6.05
CA ALA A 151 -6.60 -26.94 -6.32
C ALA A 151 -6.36 -27.74 -5.02
N GLY A 152 -6.70 -29.03 -5.03
CA GLY A 152 -6.54 -29.92 -3.89
C GLY A 152 -7.63 -29.81 -2.81
N LEU A 153 -8.69 -29.04 -3.05
CA LEU A 153 -9.89 -29.06 -2.21
C LEU A 153 -10.89 -30.09 -2.77
N ASN A 154 -11.25 -31.06 -1.94
CA ASN A 154 -12.30 -32.02 -2.21
C ASN A 154 -13.51 -31.75 -1.32
N ILE A 155 -14.69 -31.78 -1.91
CA ILE A 155 -15.95 -31.42 -1.25
C ILE A 155 -16.85 -32.64 -1.32
N ILE A 156 -17.05 -33.29 -0.18
CA ILE A 156 -17.83 -34.52 -0.06
C ILE A 156 -19.17 -34.14 0.52
N ARG A 157 -20.23 -34.32 -0.27
CA ARG A 157 -21.60 -34.15 0.20
C ARG A 157 -22.23 -35.52 0.46
N PRO A 158 -22.81 -35.77 1.65
CA PRO A 158 -23.51 -37.01 1.92
C PRO A 158 -24.86 -37.09 1.18
N SER A 159 -25.42 -35.95 0.74
CA SER A 159 -26.69 -35.87 0.01
C SER A 159 -26.70 -34.70 -1.00
N GLY A 160 -27.75 -34.62 -1.84
CA GLY A 160 -27.98 -33.52 -2.78
C GLY A 160 -28.64 -32.29 -2.15
N ASP A 161 -28.84 -32.27 -0.83
CA ASP A 161 -29.47 -31.18 -0.11
C ASP A 161 -28.45 -30.06 0.18
N PRO A 162 -28.68 -28.81 -0.27
CA PRO A 162 -27.81 -27.66 0.04
C PRO A 162 -27.71 -27.35 1.54
N ALA A 163 -28.67 -27.77 2.37
CA ALA A 163 -28.70 -27.52 3.81
C ALA A 163 -28.07 -28.63 4.65
N ALA A 164 -27.78 -29.80 4.05
CA ALA A 164 -27.21 -30.95 4.77
C ALA A 164 -25.70 -30.80 5.08
N GLY A 165 -25.10 -29.69 4.66
CA GLY A 165 -23.68 -29.38 4.86
C GLY A 165 -22.74 -30.23 4.00
N ALA A 166 -21.56 -29.69 3.71
CA ALA A 166 -20.52 -30.38 2.98
C ALA A 166 -19.28 -30.64 3.86
N THR A 167 -18.69 -31.82 3.74
CA THR A 167 -17.38 -32.10 4.35
C THR A 167 -16.29 -31.66 3.38
N LEU A 168 -15.54 -30.63 3.78
CA LEU A 168 -14.40 -30.11 3.04
C LEU A 168 -13.13 -30.90 3.41
N ARG A 169 -12.29 -31.22 2.43
CA ARG A 169 -11.02 -31.91 2.62
C ARG A 169 -9.94 -31.25 1.78
N LEU A 170 -8.89 -30.73 2.41
CA LEU A 170 -7.78 -30.09 1.72
C LEU A 170 -6.58 -31.04 1.66
N ARG A 171 -6.03 -31.28 0.48
CA ARG A 171 -4.87 -32.16 0.21
C ARG A 171 -5.00 -33.62 0.69
N GLY A 172 -6.23 -34.14 0.76
CA GLY A 172 -6.48 -35.52 1.21
C GLY A 172 -6.38 -35.67 2.73
N GLY A 173 -6.94 -36.74 3.29
CA GLY A 173 -6.94 -36.97 4.74
C GLY A 173 -5.54 -37.15 5.30
N THR A 174 -5.21 -36.36 6.32
CA THR A 174 -3.96 -36.42 7.09
C THR A 174 -4.06 -37.33 8.31
N SER A 175 -5.28 -37.68 8.73
CA SER A 175 -5.55 -38.49 9.91
C SER A 175 -6.49 -39.66 9.63
N LEU A 176 -6.17 -40.81 10.20
CA LEU A 176 -6.97 -42.03 10.15
C LEU A 176 -8.09 -42.06 11.21
N THR A 177 -7.94 -41.28 12.29
CA THR A 177 -8.80 -41.34 13.48
C THR A 177 -9.38 -39.97 13.88
N ALA A 178 -8.75 -38.86 13.47
CA ALA A 178 -9.21 -37.50 13.78
C ALA A 178 -9.95 -36.86 12.60
N SER A 179 -10.67 -35.77 12.89
CA SER A 179 -11.32 -34.98 11.84
C SER A 179 -10.27 -34.42 10.87
N ASN A 180 -10.57 -34.53 9.59
CA ASN A 180 -9.72 -34.08 8.48
C ASN A 180 -10.24 -32.79 7.82
N SER A 181 -11.27 -32.18 8.39
CA SER A 181 -11.83 -30.94 7.86
C SER A 181 -10.85 -29.79 8.09
N PRO A 182 -10.67 -28.89 7.11
CA PRO A 182 -9.91 -27.66 7.31
C PRO A 182 -10.64 -26.76 8.31
N LEU A 183 -9.88 -25.89 8.98
CA LEU A 183 -10.46 -24.88 9.85
C LEU A 183 -11.08 -23.77 9.01
N ILE A 184 -12.37 -23.50 9.22
CA ILE A 184 -13.06 -22.38 8.58
C ILE A 184 -12.96 -21.16 9.50
N VAL A 185 -12.55 -20.03 8.93
CA VAL A 185 -12.45 -18.73 9.60
C VAL A 185 -13.26 -17.72 8.84
N VAL A 186 -14.27 -17.12 9.47
CA VAL A 186 -15.11 -16.07 8.86
C VAL A 186 -14.82 -14.77 9.58
N ASP A 187 -14.32 -13.75 8.86
CA ASP A 187 -14.00 -12.42 9.39
C ASP A 187 -13.16 -12.44 10.69
N GLY A 188 -12.24 -13.41 10.79
CA GLY A 188 -11.36 -13.61 11.96
C GLY A 188 -11.91 -14.55 13.03
N ILE A 189 -13.17 -14.98 12.94
CA ILE A 189 -13.78 -15.93 13.89
C ILE A 189 -13.58 -17.37 13.38
N ALA A 190 -12.88 -18.19 14.16
CA ALA A 190 -12.52 -19.56 13.80
C ALA A 190 -13.54 -20.60 14.31
N GLY A 191 -13.92 -21.55 13.45
CA GLY A 191 -14.87 -22.63 13.77
C GLY A 191 -16.32 -22.33 13.38
N VAL A 192 -16.53 -21.39 12.48
CA VAL A 192 -17.85 -21.08 11.90
C VAL A 192 -18.14 -22.06 10.77
N ASP A 193 -19.41 -22.45 10.62
CA ASP A 193 -19.83 -23.25 9.48
C ASP A 193 -19.88 -22.38 8.21
N ILE A 194 -19.30 -22.88 7.13
CA ILE A 194 -19.27 -22.21 5.82
C ILE A 194 -20.68 -21.97 5.25
N ASN A 195 -21.67 -22.77 5.67
CA ASN A 195 -23.07 -22.63 5.27
C ASN A 195 -23.77 -21.39 5.83
N VAL A 196 -23.22 -20.78 6.88
CA VAL A 196 -23.78 -19.58 7.50
C VAL A 196 -23.52 -18.34 6.63
N VAL A 197 -22.53 -18.40 5.74
CA VAL A 197 -22.16 -17.28 4.87
C VAL A 197 -22.72 -17.49 3.48
N GLN A 198 -23.54 -16.54 3.02
CA GLN A 198 -24.06 -16.58 1.65
C GLN A 198 -22.97 -16.18 0.65
N PRO A 199 -22.90 -16.81 -0.54
CA PRO A 199 -21.92 -16.45 -1.57
C PRO A 199 -21.96 -14.97 -1.99
N SER A 200 -23.15 -14.35 -1.96
CA SER A 200 -23.36 -12.93 -2.27
C SER A 200 -22.59 -12.00 -1.35
N ASP A 201 -22.40 -12.42 -0.11
CA ASP A 201 -21.82 -11.62 0.97
C ASP A 201 -20.31 -11.84 1.07
N ILE A 202 -19.74 -12.73 0.26
CA ILE A 202 -18.32 -13.03 0.29
C ILE A 202 -17.57 -12.04 -0.60
N LYS A 203 -16.55 -11.41 -0.03
CA LYS A 203 -15.60 -10.54 -0.73
C LYS A 203 -14.44 -11.36 -1.29
N SER A 204 -13.89 -12.25 -0.49
CA SER A 204 -12.76 -13.11 -0.89
C SER A 204 -12.70 -14.36 -0.03
N ILE A 205 -12.27 -15.46 -0.65
CA ILE A 205 -11.94 -16.70 0.05
C ILE A 205 -10.46 -16.99 -0.14
N ASP A 206 -9.71 -16.97 0.95
CA ASP A 206 -8.29 -17.30 0.99
C ASP A 206 -8.10 -18.70 1.57
N VAL A 207 -7.56 -19.62 0.79
CA VAL A 207 -7.25 -20.98 1.25
C VAL A 207 -5.76 -21.13 1.52
N LEU A 208 -5.44 -21.38 2.78
CA LEU A 208 -4.09 -21.59 3.30
C LEU A 208 -3.81 -23.10 3.34
N LYS A 209 -2.92 -23.57 2.46
CA LYS A 209 -2.66 -25.01 2.24
C LYS A 209 -1.44 -25.56 2.98
N ASP A 210 -0.55 -24.68 3.43
CA ASP A 210 0.74 -25.06 4.01
C ASP A 210 0.88 -24.61 5.46
N ALA A 211 1.70 -25.34 6.22
CA ALA A 211 1.93 -25.16 7.66
C ALA A 211 2.49 -23.76 8.01
N SER A 212 3.25 -23.13 7.11
CA SER A 212 3.76 -21.77 7.32
C SER A 212 2.65 -20.72 7.33
N ALA A 213 1.64 -20.90 6.48
CA ALA A 213 0.50 -20.00 6.36
C ALA A 213 -0.54 -20.27 7.45
N THR A 214 -0.67 -21.51 7.94
CA THR A 214 -1.62 -21.88 9.00
C THR A 214 -1.04 -21.81 10.42
N ALA A 215 0.25 -21.49 10.57
CA ALA A 215 0.94 -21.42 11.87
C ALA A 215 0.24 -20.53 12.90
N ILE A 216 -0.42 -19.46 12.43
CA ILE A 216 -1.19 -18.53 13.28
C ILE A 216 -2.36 -19.24 14.00
N TYR A 217 -2.93 -20.27 13.38
CA TYR A 217 -4.05 -21.04 13.92
C TYR A 217 -3.61 -22.31 14.66
N GLY A 218 -2.30 -22.53 14.81
CA GLY A 218 -1.71 -23.63 15.56
C GLY A 218 -2.18 -25.02 15.09
N SER A 219 -2.39 -25.94 16.03
CA SER A 219 -2.82 -27.32 15.75
C SER A 219 -4.18 -27.41 15.03
N ARG A 220 -5.04 -26.41 15.18
CA ARG A 220 -6.35 -26.35 14.49
C ARG A 220 -6.20 -26.09 12.99
N GLY A 221 -5.10 -25.47 12.56
CA GLY A 221 -4.77 -25.22 11.16
C GLY A 221 -3.98 -26.34 10.47
N ALA A 222 -3.76 -27.48 11.15
CA ALA A 222 -2.95 -28.58 10.62
C ALA A 222 -3.49 -29.20 9.32
N ASN A 223 -4.82 -29.17 9.15
CA ASN A 223 -5.51 -29.68 7.95
C ASN A 223 -5.76 -28.59 6.89
N GLY A 224 -5.13 -27.43 7.03
CA GLY A 224 -5.40 -26.24 6.23
C GLY A 224 -6.44 -25.31 6.85
N VAL A 225 -6.45 -24.07 6.39
CA VAL A 225 -7.38 -23.02 6.85
C VAL A 225 -8.07 -22.40 5.64
N ILE A 226 -9.39 -22.29 5.69
CA ILE A 226 -10.21 -21.58 4.72
C ILE A 226 -10.68 -20.29 5.39
N MET A 227 -10.13 -19.17 4.95
CA MET A 227 -10.49 -17.85 5.43
C MET A 227 -11.50 -17.22 4.48
N ILE A 228 -12.64 -16.82 5.01
CA ILE A 228 -13.71 -16.13 4.30
C ILE A 228 -13.75 -14.71 4.83
N THR A 229 -13.57 -13.76 3.93
CA THR A 229 -13.78 -12.34 4.22
C THR A 229 -15.12 -11.95 3.61
N THR A 230 -16.03 -11.43 4.42
CA THR A 230 -17.31 -10.92 3.95
C THR A 230 -17.18 -9.49 3.41
N LYS A 231 -18.15 -9.07 2.62
CA LYS A 231 -18.29 -7.69 2.16
C LYS A 231 -18.72 -6.87 3.37
N SER A 232 -17.81 -6.05 3.88
CA SER A 232 -18.16 -5.09 4.92
C SER A 232 -19.15 -4.06 4.35
N TRP A 233 -20.20 -3.78 5.12
CA TRP A 233 -21.06 -2.64 4.86
C TRP A 233 -20.19 -1.39 4.94
N THR A 234 -20.06 -0.65 3.83
CA THR A 234 -19.48 0.69 3.89
C THR A 234 -20.46 1.52 4.72
N LYS A 235 -20.16 1.71 6.01
CA LYS A 235 -20.89 2.66 6.85
C LYS A 235 -20.85 3.99 6.11
N GLY A 236 -22.02 4.43 5.64
CA GLY A 236 -22.24 5.82 5.28
C GLY A 236 -21.85 6.64 6.50
N VAL A 237 -20.76 7.36 6.38
CA VAL A 237 -20.35 8.35 7.35
C VAL A 237 -21.35 9.50 7.28
N SER A 238 -22.23 9.54 8.27
CA SER A 238 -23.03 10.73 8.62
C SER A 238 -22.14 11.77 9.28
#